data_AF-A0A966JCX9-F1
#
_entry.id   AF-A0A966JCX9-F1
#
_cell.length_a   1.000
_cell.length_b   1.000
_cell.length_c   1.000
_cell.angle_alpha   90.00
_cell.angle_beta   90.00
_cell.angle_gamma   90.00
#
_symmetry.space_group_name_H-M   'P 1'
#
loop_
_entity.id
_entity.type
_entity.pdbx_description
1 polymer ?
#
loop_
_entity_poly.entity_id
_entity_poly.type
_entity_poly.pdbx_seq_one_letter_code
_entity_poly.pdbx_strand_id
1 'polypeptide(L)'
;LASSVVDKPLPAQAIFLGELGLGGEVRPVSQVERRLAEAAKLGMTSAFLSDRAVPHRAPGDMKLVAVRTLTDVLQRTVGKDAA
;
A
#
# COMPACT_ATOMS: atom_id res chain seq x y z
N LEU A 1 9.05 4.14 -9.43
CA LEU A 1 9.49 5.48 -9.88
C LEU A 1 9.93 6.34 -8.71
N ALA A 2 9.04 6.80 -7.83
CA ALA A 2 9.39 7.69 -6.71
C ALA A 2 10.56 7.18 -5.83
N SER A 3 10.51 5.92 -5.36
CA SER A 3 11.59 5.30 -4.58
C SER A 3 12.95 5.29 -5.29
N SER A 4 12.98 5.15 -6.62
CA SER A 4 14.22 5.20 -7.41
C SER A 4 14.73 6.63 -7.61
N VAL A 5 13.84 7.61 -7.74
CA VAL A 5 14.22 9.03 -7.87
C VAL A 5 14.89 9.52 -6.60
N VAL A 6 14.41 9.06 -5.45
CA VAL A 6 14.93 9.47 -4.13
C VAL A 6 15.90 8.46 -3.52
N ASP A 7 16.29 7.44 -4.28
CA ASP A 7 17.21 6.37 -3.88
C ASP A 7 16.94 5.77 -2.49
N LYS A 8 15.67 5.46 -2.21
CA LYS A 8 15.26 4.85 -0.94
C LYS A 8 14.47 3.56 -1.19
N PRO A 9 14.84 2.45 -0.53
CA PRO A 9 14.16 1.18 -0.72
C PRO A 9 12.75 1.19 -0.16
N LEU A 10 11.85 0.45 -0.78
CA LEU A 10 10.51 0.17 -0.26
C LEU A 10 10.54 -1.03 0.70
N PRO A 11 9.54 -1.19 1.59
CA PRO A 11 9.43 -2.37 2.43
C PRO A 11 9.37 -3.66 1.58
N ALA A 12 10.25 -4.61 1.87
CA ALA A 12 10.48 -5.79 1.02
C ALA A 12 9.29 -6.76 0.93
N GLN A 13 8.45 -6.82 1.98
CA GLN A 13 7.30 -7.73 2.09
C GLN A 13 5.98 -6.94 2.12
N ALA A 14 5.87 -5.96 1.22
CA ALA A 14 4.68 -5.12 1.08
C ALA A 14 4.00 -5.32 -0.27
N ILE A 15 2.67 -5.34 -0.24
CA ILE A 15 1.83 -5.18 -1.44
C ILE A 15 1.13 -3.81 -1.40
N PHE A 16 0.99 -3.19 -2.57
CA PHE A 16 0.28 -1.91 -2.73
C PHE A 16 -0.93 -2.14 -3.64
N LEU A 17 -2.13 -1.81 -3.16
CA LEU A 17 -3.40 -2.05 -3.85
C LEU A 17 -4.20 -0.75 -3.94
N GLY A 18 -4.29 -0.19 -5.14
CA GLY A 18 -5.09 1.00 -5.39
C GLY A 18 -4.89 1.52 -6.81
N GLU A 19 -5.81 2.37 -7.24
CA GLU A 19 -5.62 3.20 -8.43
C GLU A 19 -5.16 4.59 -7.99
N LEU A 20 -4.28 5.20 -8.77
CA LEU A 20 -3.81 6.56 -8.51
C LEU A 20 -4.51 7.52 -9.46
N GLY A 21 -5.19 8.52 -8.91
CA GLY A 21 -5.64 9.67 -9.67
C GLY A 21 -4.50 10.67 -9.89
N LEU A 22 -4.64 11.53 -10.89
CA LEU A 22 -3.66 12.58 -11.18
C LEU A 22 -3.57 13.63 -10.06
N GLY A 23 -4.63 13.77 -9.25
CA GLY A 23 -4.62 14.60 -8.03
C GLY A 23 -3.87 13.97 -6.86
N GLY A 24 -3.31 12.77 -7.05
CA GLY A 24 -2.56 12.04 -6.03
C GLY A 24 -3.46 11.26 -5.07
N GLU A 25 -4.76 11.15 -5.30
CA GLU A 25 -5.65 10.34 -4.48
C GLU A 25 -5.48 8.84 -4.75
N VAL A 26 -5.59 8.03 -3.69
CA VAL A 26 -5.58 6.57 -3.77
C VAL A 26 -7.02 6.05 -3.74
N ARG A 27 -7.44 5.44 -4.84
CA ARG A 27 -8.79 4.91 -5.04
C ARG A 27 -8.84 3.41 -4.81
N PRO A 28 -9.98 2.87 -4.34
CA PRO A 28 -10.14 1.45 -4.11
C PRO A 28 -10.15 0.67 -5.43
N VAL A 29 -9.66 -0.56 -5.38
CA VAL A 29 -9.71 -1.52 -6.50
C VAL A 29 -10.69 -2.65 -6.19
N SER A 30 -11.18 -3.34 -7.22
CA SER A 30 -12.04 -4.52 -7.04
C SER A 30 -11.29 -5.71 -6.43
N GLN A 31 -11.99 -6.64 -5.79
CA GLN A 31 -11.42 -7.93 -5.30
C GLN A 31 -10.19 -7.81 -4.37
N VAL A 32 -10.15 -6.79 -3.50
CA VAL A 32 -9.03 -6.58 -2.55
C VAL A 32 -8.81 -7.81 -1.66
N GLU A 33 -9.86 -8.35 -1.05
CA GLU A 33 -9.74 -9.51 -0.12
C GLU A 33 -9.10 -10.72 -0.78
N ARG A 34 -9.47 -11.04 -2.03
CA ARG A 34 -8.87 -12.12 -2.81
C ARG A 34 -7.37 -11.86 -3.06
N ARG A 35 -7.00 -10.63 -3.43
CA ARG A 35 -5.60 -10.27 -3.66
C ARG A 35 -4.77 -10.31 -2.39
N LEU A 36 -5.34 -9.89 -1.25
CA LEU A 36 -4.70 -9.99 0.06
C LEU A 36 -4.47 -11.46 0.45
N ALA A 37 -5.45 -12.34 0.21
CA ALA A 37 -5.32 -13.76 0.52
C ALA A 37 -4.18 -14.41 -0.28
N GLU A 38 -4.05 -14.10 -1.57
CA GLU A 38 -2.94 -14.59 -2.38
C GLU A 38 -1.59 -13.98 -1.95
N ALA A 39 -1.56 -12.67 -1.66
CA ALA A 39 -0.36 -12.00 -1.17
C ALA A 39 0.14 -12.60 0.15
N ALA A 40 -0.77 -12.96 1.06
CA ALA A 40 -0.43 -13.60 2.33
C ALA A 40 0.20 -14.99 2.11
N LYS A 41 -0.34 -15.79 1.16
CA LYS A 41 0.25 -17.09 0.79
C LYS A 41 1.66 -16.96 0.22
N LEU A 42 1.96 -15.85 -0.45
CA LEU A 42 3.28 -15.53 -0.99
C LEU A 42 4.23 -14.89 0.05
N GLY A 43 3.80 -14.76 1.31
CA GLY A 43 4.65 -14.25 2.40
C GLY A 43 4.67 -12.74 2.55
N MET A 44 3.71 -12.01 1.96
CA MET A 44 3.58 -10.57 2.20
C MET A 44 3.05 -10.31 3.61
N THR A 45 3.72 -9.43 4.35
CA THR A 45 3.42 -9.13 5.76
C THR A 45 2.73 -7.78 5.95
N SER A 46 2.72 -6.93 4.91
CA SER A 46 2.02 -5.65 4.93
C SER A 46 1.31 -5.37 3.61
N ALA A 47 0.16 -4.71 3.70
CA ALA A 47 -0.62 -4.27 2.56
C ALA A 47 -1.01 -2.80 2.69
N PHE A 48 -0.69 -1.99 1.70
CA PHE A 48 -1.12 -0.60 1.58
C PHE A 48 -2.32 -0.52 0.66
N LEU A 49 -3.41 0.09 1.12
CA LEU A 49 -4.67 0.13 0.37
C LEU A 49 -5.47 1.39 0.66
N SER A 50 -6.39 1.74 -0.24
CA SER A 50 -7.28 2.89 -0.07
C SER A 50 -8.04 2.82 1.26
N ASP A 51 -8.04 3.93 2.00
CA ASP A 51 -8.80 4.11 3.25
C ASP A 51 -10.32 3.96 3.06
N ARG A 52 -10.81 4.11 1.82
CA ARG A 52 -12.22 3.98 1.46
C ARG A 52 -12.72 2.54 1.36
N ALA A 53 -11.81 1.56 1.34
CA ALA A 53 -12.18 0.15 1.18
C ALA A 53 -11.22 -0.77 1.93
N VAL A 54 -11.11 -0.56 3.24
CA VAL A 54 -10.31 -1.42 4.12
C VAL A 54 -11.14 -2.65 4.52
N PRO A 55 -10.68 -3.88 4.24
CA PRO A 55 -11.36 -5.08 4.68
C PRO A 55 -11.44 -5.18 6.20
N HIS A 56 -12.52 -5.78 6.71
CA HIS A 56 -12.71 -5.97 8.16
C HIS A 56 -11.72 -6.97 8.77
N ARG A 57 -11.19 -7.90 7.98
CA ARG A 57 -10.26 -8.93 8.44
C ARG A 57 -9.04 -8.97 7.52
N ALA A 58 -7.85 -8.93 8.14
CA ALA A 58 -6.61 -9.21 7.45
C ALA A 58 -6.37 -10.72 7.32
N PRO A 59 -5.80 -11.20 6.20
CA PRO A 59 -5.36 -12.58 6.11
C PRO A 59 -4.11 -12.83 6.95
N GLY A 60 -4.19 -13.78 7.90
CA GLY A 60 -3.09 -14.10 8.81
C GLY A 60 -2.64 -12.89 9.64
N ASP A 61 -1.33 -12.71 9.78
CA ASP A 61 -0.71 -11.60 10.52
C ASP A 61 -0.42 -10.38 9.63
N MET A 62 -1.04 -10.30 8.44
CA MET A 62 -0.81 -9.21 7.50
C MET A 62 -1.27 -7.87 8.09
N LYS A 63 -0.37 -6.88 8.14
CA LYS A 63 -0.71 -5.52 8.54
C LYS A 63 -1.40 -4.77 7.41
N LEU A 64 -2.66 -4.39 7.61
CA LEU A 64 -3.38 -3.52 6.69
C LEU A 64 -3.07 -2.04 7.01
N VAL A 65 -2.56 -1.31 6.02
CA VAL A 65 -2.19 0.10 6.10
C VAL A 65 -3.09 0.91 5.18
N ALA A 66 -4.08 1.58 5.77
CA ALA A 66 -4.96 2.49 5.05
C ALA A 66 -4.21 3.77 4.62
N VAL A 67 -4.37 4.15 3.36
CA VAL A 67 -3.80 5.37 2.76
C VAL A 67 -4.84 6.12 1.94
N ARG A 68 -4.77 7.45 1.94
CA ARG A 68 -5.70 8.30 1.19
C ARG A 68 -5.04 8.92 -0.03
N THR A 69 -3.74 9.21 0.04
CA THR A 69 -2.98 9.90 -1.00
C THR A 69 -1.63 9.24 -1.28
N LEU A 70 -1.05 9.52 -2.46
CA LEU A 70 0.30 9.10 -2.80
C LEU A 70 1.32 9.66 -1.80
N THR A 71 1.12 10.89 -1.32
CA THR A 71 1.95 11.49 -0.27
C THR A 71 1.93 10.66 1.01
N ASP A 72 0.76 10.15 1.43
CA ASP A 72 0.67 9.26 2.60
C ASP A 72 1.48 7.98 2.39
N VAL A 73 1.43 7.40 1.20
CA VAL A 73 2.20 6.20 0.84
C VAL A 73 3.69 6.49 0.95
N LEU A 74 4.15 7.59 0.34
CA LEU A 74 5.56 7.98 0.34
C LEU A 74 6.07 8.26 1.76
N GLN A 75 5.32 9.00 2.58
CA GLN A 75 5.70 9.27 3.97
C GLN A 75 5.84 7.99 4.80
N ARG A 76 5.00 6.99 4.54
CA ARG A 76 4.99 5.71 5.28
C ARG A 76 6.01 4.68 4.76
N THR A 77 6.59 4.89 3.57
CA THR A 77 7.50 3.92 2.94
C THR A 77 8.91 4.46 2.74
N VAL A 78 9.01 5.69 2.24
CA VAL A 78 10.25 6.37 1.85
C VAL A 78 10.74 7.33 2.95
N GLY A 79 9.90 7.70 3.91
CA GLY A 79 10.26 8.58 5.03
C GLY A 79 10.40 10.05 4.64
N LYS A 80 10.44 10.91 5.66
CA LYS A 80 10.14 12.36 5.64
C LYS A 80 11.16 13.30 4.98
N ASP A 81 12.20 12.80 4.30
CA ASP A 81 13.24 13.65 3.68
C ASP A 81 12.99 13.95 2.19
N ALA A 82 11.75 13.78 1.72
CA ALA A 82 11.33 14.09 0.36
C ALA A 82 10.48 15.37 0.28
N ALA A 83 10.83 16.38 1.09
CA ALA A 83 10.23 17.71 1.10
C ALA A 83 11.31 18.76 0.88
#